data_AF-A0A0A8H634-F1
#
_entry.id   AF-A0A0A8H634-F1
#
_cell.length_a   1.000
_cell.length_b   1.000
_cell.length_c   1.000
_cell.angle_alpha   90.00
_cell.angle_beta   90.00
_cell.angle_gamma   90.00
#
_symmetry.space_group_name_H-M   'P 1'
#
loop_
_entity.id
_entity.type
_entity.pdbx_description
1 polymer ?
#
loop_
_entity_poly.entity_id
_entity_poly.type
_entity_poly.pdbx_seq_one_letter_code
_entity_poly.pdbx_strand_id
1 'polypeptide(L)'
;MAKNNLIGGSIWDEYSNKVQDRMNNPRHMGEFTEDDAKKENAKLIVADFGAESCGDAVRLYWLVDEKTDKILDAKFKSFGCGTAIASSDTMAELCIGKTVDEAVKITNLDVEFAMRDNPDTPAVPPQKMHCSVMAYDVIKQAAAQYKGINPEDFEDQIIVCECARVSLGTIKEVIKLNDLKSVEEITQYTKAGAFCKSCIKPGGHEKREYYLVDILAQTRAEMDKEKLVEQSKGDLAFSEMTTVGQLKAIEAILDNEVRPMLHGDGGDLEVIDIQKSENKNIDIYIRYLGACSGCSSGSGATLYAIENILQEELSPDIRVIPV
;
A
#
# COMPACT_ATOMS: atom_id res chain seq x y z
N MET A 1 11.09 -17.39 10.81
CA MET A 1 11.77 -18.57 10.23
C MET A 1 11.78 -19.69 11.25
N ALA A 2 11.30 -20.87 10.89
CA ALA A 2 11.42 -22.04 11.76
C ALA A 2 12.89 -22.40 11.91
N LYS A 3 13.35 -22.54 13.16
CA LYS A 3 14.73 -22.83 13.60
C LYS A 3 15.34 -24.11 13.00
N ASN A 4 14.60 -24.85 12.18
CA ASN A 4 14.92 -26.20 11.72
C ASN A 4 15.64 -26.27 10.36
N ASN A 5 15.78 -25.15 9.62
CA ASN A 5 16.53 -25.13 8.35
C ASN A 5 18.01 -24.75 8.49
N LEU A 6 18.48 -24.38 9.68
CA LEU A 6 19.88 -23.95 9.91
C LEU A 6 20.82 -25.10 10.33
N ILE A 7 20.49 -26.35 9.97
CA ILE A 7 21.39 -27.48 10.20
C ILE A 7 22.28 -27.66 8.95
N GLY A 8 23.26 -26.76 8.78
CA GLY A 8 24.44 -27.02 7.94
C GLY A 8 24.82 -25.99 6.86
N GLY A 9 23.93 -25.04 6.52
CA GLY A 9 24.22 -23.98 5.54
C GLY A 9 24.50 -22.62 6.18
N SER A 10 25.36 -21.83 5.54
CA SER A 10 25.54 -20.41 5.85
C SER A 10 24.29 -19.62 5.43
N ILE A 11 23.91 -18.57 6.16
CA ILE A 11 22.81 -17.68 5.77
C ILE A 11 23.01 -17.05 4.37
N TRP A 12 24.26 -17.03 3.91
CA TRP A 12 24.68 -16.55 2.60
C TRP A 12 24.37 -17.54 1.47
N ASP A 13 24.16 -18.82 1.77
CA ASP A 13 23.86 -19.86 0.78
C ASP A 13 22.44 -19.71 0.19
N GLU A 14 21.58 -18.89 0.83
CA GLU A 14 20.24 -18.56 0.32
C GLU A 14 20.24 -17.37 -0.66
N TYR A 15 21.39 -16.73 -0.89
CA TYR A 15 21.55 -15.65 -1.87
C TYR A 15 22.31 -16.16 -3.08
N SER A 16 21.88 -15.76 -4.28
CA SER A 16 22.65 -16.05 -5.50
C SER A 16 24.04 -15.40 -5.46
N ASN A 17 24.98 -16.00 -6.19
CA ASN A 17 26.32 -15.45 -6.34
C ASN A 17 26.28 -14.06 -6.97
N LYS A 18 25.35 -13.82 -7.91
CA LYS A 18 25.13 -12.48 -8.48
C LYS A 18 24.69 -11.47 -7.44
N VAL A 19 23.77 -11.81 -6.53
CA VAL A 19 23.36 -10.90 -5.46
C VAL A 19 24.55 -10.59 -4.55
N GLN A 20 25.30 -11.61 -4.14
CA GLN A 20 26.49 -11.43 -3.30
C GLN A 20 27.57 -10.55 -3.98
N ASP A 21 27.79 -10.73 -5.28
CA ASP A 21 28.72 -9.89 -6.05
C ASP A 21 28.24 -8.44 -6.12
N ARG A 22 26.97 -8.20 -6.46
CA ARG A 22 26.37 -6.85 -6.54
C ARG A 22 26.34 -6.14 -5.17
N MET A 23 26.16 -6.91 -4.09
CA MET A 23 26.23 -6.40 -2.72
C MET A 23 27.60 -5.85 -2.38
N ASN A 24 28.66 -6.55 -2.78
CA ASN A 24 30.04 -6.20 -2.42
C ASN A 24 30.70 -5.25 -3.43
N ASN A 25 30.29 -5.34 -4.70
CA ASN A 25 30.89 -4.63 -5.83
C ASN A 25 29.79 -4.05 -6.76
N PRO A 26 28.96 -3.10 -6.29
CA PRO A 26 27.94 -2.49 -7.13
C PRO A 26 28.59 -1.69 -8.27
N ARG A 27 28.12 -1.86 -9.50
CA ARG A 27 28.74 -1.32 -10.72
C ARG A 27 28.28 0.10 -11.04
N HIS A 28 27.05 0.43 -10.67
CA HIS A 28 26.36 1.68 -11.00
C HIS A 28 26.16 2.57 -9.76
N MET A 29 26.86 2.29 -8.66
CA MET A 29 26.77 3.12 -7.46
C MET A 29 27.50 4.44 -7.68
N GLY A 30 26.81 5.55 -7.41
CA GLY A 30 27.34 6.89 -7.59
C GLY A 30 26.25 7.92 -7.88
N GLU A 31 26.65 9.06 -8.41
CA GLU A 31 25.71 10.11 -8.83
C GLU A 31 26.14 10.76 -10.13
N PHE A 32 25.20 11.47 -10.74
CA PHE A 32 25.47 12.39 -11.84
C PHE A 32 25.24 13.83 -11.38
N THR A 33 26.01 14.74 -11.95
CA THR A 33 25.83 16.18 -11.79
C THR A 33 25.21 16.78 -13.04
N GLU A 34 24.65 17.99 -12.91
CA GLU A 34 24.17 18.77 -14.07
C GLU A 34 25.25 18.96 -15.15
N ASP A 35 26.52 19.05 -14.76
CA ASP A 35 27.61 19.19 -15.71
C ASP A 35 27.92 17.89 -16.46
N ASP A 36 27.65 16.72 -15.87
CA ASP A 36 27.76 15.45 -16.56
C ASP A 36 26.64 15.29 -17.60
N ALA A 37 25.41 15.68 -17.24
CA ALA A 37 24.29 15.69 -18.16
C ALA A 37 24.53 16.62 -19.36
N LYS A 38 25.10 17.81 -19.14
CA LYS A 38 25.50 18.72 -20.22
C LYS A 38 26.56 18.13 -21.15
N LYS A 39 27.57 17.42 -20.62
CA LYS A 39 28.62 16.77 -21.43
C LYS A 39 28.04 15.73 -22.37
N GLU A 40 27.07 14.95 -21.89
CA GLU A 40 26.38 13.91 -22.65
C GLU A 40 25.21 14.46 -23.48
N ASN A 41 24.96 15.78 -23.45
CA ASN A 41 23.81 16.43 -24.07
C ASN A 41 22.49 15.72 -23.71
N ALA A 42 22.34 15.39 -22.44
CA ALA A 42 21.23 14.64 -21.86
C ALA A 42 20.55 15.46 -20.75
N LYS A 43 19.31 15.08 -20.43
CA LYS A 43 18.56 15.60 -19.28
C LYS A 43 18.84 14.74 -18.05
N LEU A 44 19.22 15.38 -16.95
CA LEU A 44 19.37 14.71 -15.66
C LEU A 44 18.00 14.54 -14.99
N ILE A 45 17.71 13.32 -14.54
CA ILE A 45 16.55 13.01 -13.71
C ILE A 45 17.04 12.43 -12.39
N VAL A 46 16.48 12.90 -11.26
CA VAL A 46 16.86 12.48 -9.90
C VAL A 46 15.62 12.13 -9.10
N ALA A 47 15.39 10.83 -8.92
CA ALA A 47 14.23 10.31 -8.19
C ALA A 47 14.63 9.69 -6.85
N ASP A 48 13.79 9.87 -5.84
CA ASP A 48 14.02 9.46 -4.45
C ASP A 48 12.82 8.65 -3.93
N PHE A 49 13.07 7.39 -3.59
CA PHE A 49 12.05 6.52 -3.00
C PHE A 49 12.57 5.87 -1.71
N GLY A 50 11.70 5.74 -0.71
CA GLY A 50 12.03 5.13 0.57
C GLY A 50 10.87 4.33 1.15
N ALA A 51 11.17 3.14 1.67
CA ALA A 51 10.21 2.26 2.30
C ALA A 51 10.28 2.40 3.82
N GLU A 52 9.34 3.15 4.40
CA GLU A 52 9.28 3.41 5.86
C GLU A 52 9.24 2.12 6.69
N SER A 53 8.60 1.07 6.17
CA SER A 53 8.46 -0.23 6.85
C SER A 53 9.79 -0.96 7.14
N CYS A 54 10.82 -0.75 6.32
CA CYS A 54 12.14 -1.39 6.51
C CYS A 54 13.29 -0.39 6.67
N GLY A 55 13.04 0.91 6.46
CA GLY A 55 14.03 1.97 6.57
C GLY A 55 15.01 2.05 5.40
N ASP A 56 14.78 1.28 4.33
CA ASP A 56 15.60 1.32 3.12
C ASP A 56 15.15 2.49 2.22
N ALA A 57 16.10 3.13 1.55
CA ALA A 57 15.89 4.21 0.59
C ALA A 57 16.85 4.12 -0.60
N VAL A 58 16.41 4.63 -1.74
CA VAL A 58 17.17 4.68 -2.98
C VAL A 58 16.96 6.02 -3.68
N ARG A 59 18.06 6.58 -4.17
CA ARG A 59 18.11 7.70 -5.11
C ARG A 59 18.59 7.19 -6.45
N LEU A 60 17.79 7.34 -7.49
CA LEU A 60 18.10 6.97 -8.88
C LEU A 60 18.45 8.23 -9.67
N TYR A 61 19.51 8.14 -10.47
CA TYR A 61 19.94 9.16 -11.41
C TYR A 61 19.88 8.59 -12.83
N TRP A 62 19.17 9.27 -13.74
CA TRP A 62 19.19 8.95 -15.18
C TRP A 62 19.75 10.11 -15.98
N LEU A 63 20.52 9.77 -17.02
CA LEU A 63 20.82 10.68 -18.12
C LEU A 63 19.95 10.27 -19.31
N VAL A 64 18.98 11.11 -19.69
CA VAL A 64 18.01 10.80 -20.75
C VAL A 64 18.25 11.68 -21.97
N ASP A 65 18.35 11.08 -23.15
CA ASP A 65 18.34 11.80 -24.42
C ASP A 65 16.91 12.24 -24.77
N GLU A 66 16.65 13.55 -24.68
CA GLU A 66 15.33 14.14 -24.95
C GLU A 66 14.82 13.95 -26.39
N LYS A 67 15.70 13.60 -27.34
CA LYS A 67 15.29 13.36 -28.73
C LYS A 67 14.77 11.96 -28.98
N THR A 68 15.26 11.00 -28.21
CA THR A 68 14.98 9.57 -28.42
C THR A 68 14.27 8.93 -27.22
N ASP A 69 14.07 9.68 -26.15
CA ASP A 69 13.57 9.22 -24.85
C ASP A 69 14.39 8.08 -24.26
N LYS A 70 15.65 7.90 -24.68
CA LYS A 70 16.53 6.81 -24.23
C LYS A 70 17.33 7.19 -23.00
N ILE A 71 17.40 6.27 -22.06
CA ILE A 71 18.27 6.34 -20.89
C ILE A 71 19.67 5.96 -21.35
N LEU A 72 20.56 6.95 -21.43
CA LEU A 72 21.95 6.78 -21.89
C LEU A 72 22.81 6.10 -20.81
N ASP A 73 22.61 6.51 -19.56
CA ASP A 73 23.31 5.96 -18.40
C ASP A 73 22.44 6.11 -17.14
N ALA A 74 22.67 5.25 -16.15
CA ALA A 74 21.95 5.21 -14.90
C ALA A 74 22.89 4.96 -13.72
N LYS A 75 22.74 5.74 -12.65
CA LYS A 75 23.47 5.57 -11.39
C LYS A 75 22.51 5.59 -10.21
N PHE A 76 22.96 5.09 -9.07
CA PHE A 76 22.16 5.13 -7.86
C PHE A 76 23.00 5.40 -6.60
N LYS A 77 22.33 5.96 -5.59
CA LYS A 77 22.75 5.87 -4.19
C LYS A 77 21.68 5.12 -3.42
N SER A 78 22.06 4.23 -2.51
CA SER A 78 21.11 3.52 -1.66
C SER A 78 21.56 3.58 -0.21
N PHE A 79 20.58 3.73 0.68
CA PHE A 79 20.74 3.54 2.11
C PHE A 79 19.87 2.35 2.49
N GLY A 80 20.45 1.29 3.04
CA GLY A 80 19.65 0.13 3.41
C GLY A 80 20.45 -1.16 3.50
N CYS A 81 19.74 -2.27 3.49
CA CYS A 81 20.35 -3.60 3.52
C CYS A 81 21.10 -3.93 2.22
N GLY A 82 22.04 -4.88 2.27
CA GLY A 82 22.80 -5.27 1.07
C GLY A 82 21.92 -5.74 -0.10
N THR A 83 20.79 -6.39 0.17
CA THR A 83 19.83 -6.77 -0.89
C THR A 83 19.23 -5.54 -1.58
N ALA A 84 19.04 -4.43 -0.87
CA ALA A 84 18.60 -3.17 -1.47
C ALA A 84 19.67 -2.65 -2.44
N ILE A 85 20.95 -2.65 -2.03
CA ILE A 85 22.08 -2.25 -2.89
C ILE A 85 22.14 -3.10 -4.16
N ALA A 86 22.06 -4.43 -4.02
CA ALA A 86 22.11 -5.34 -5.17
C ALA A 86 20.91 -5.17 -6.12
N SER A 87 19.71 -4.96 -5.56
CA SER A 87 18.49 -4.71 -6.34
C SER A 87 18.58 -3.38 -7.09
N SER A 88 19.05 -2.31 -6.43
CA SER A 88 19.24 -1.00 -7.05
C SER A 88 20.34 -1.00 -8.12
N ASP A 89 21.43 -1.74 -7.93
CA ASP A 89 22.49 -1.87 -8.95
C ASP A 89 21.99 -2.59 -10.20
N THR A 90 21.22 -3.66 -10.01
CA THR A 90 20.62 -4.42 -11.12
C THR A 90 19.54 -3.60 -11.82
N MET A 91 18.73 -2.86 -11.07
CA MET A 91 17.74 -1.94 -11.60
C MET A 91 18.38 -0.87 -12.48
N ALA A 92 19.45 -0.22 -12.03
CA ALA A 92 20.17 0.78 -12.82
C ALA A 92 20.66 0.16 -14.14
N GLU A 93 21.29 -1.01 -14.09
CA GLU A 93 21.74 -1.75 -15.27
C GLU A 93 20.62 -2.03 -16.27
N LEU A 94 19.46 -2.51 -15.80
CA LEU A 94 18.32 -2.85 -16.64
C LEU A 94 17.70 -1.62 -17.34
N CYS A 95 17.84 -0.43 -16.76
CA CYS A 95 17.34 0.82 -17.34
C CYS A 95 18.19 1.29 -18.52
N ILE A 96 19.51 1.02 -18.51
CA ILE A 96 20.45 1.58 -19.48
C ILE A 96 20.12 1.07 -20.90
N GLY A 97 20.02 2.00 -21.84
CA GLY A 97 19.74 1.73 -23.26
C GLY A 97 18.25 1.56 -23.59
N LYS A 98 17.36 1.49 -22.60
CA LYS A 98 15.91 1.46 -22.80
C LYS A 98 15.35 2.87 -22.98
N THR A 99 14.19 2.96 -23.63
CA THR A 99 13.39 4.19 -23.53
C THR A 99 12.75 4.32 -22.15
N VAL A 100 12.35 5.53 -21.75
CA VAL A 100 11.62 5.76 -20.49
C VAL A 100 10.35 4.89 -20.43
N ASP A 101 9.64 4.72 -21.55
CA ASP A 101 8.44 3.86 -21.64
C ASP A 101 8.73 2.37 -21.47
N GLU A 102 9.89 1.92 -21.92
CA GLU A 102 10.34 0.54 -21.73
C GLU A 102 10.85 0.32 -20.29
N ALA A 103 11.50 1.32 -19.70
CA ALA A 103 12.02 1.25 -18.34
C ALA A 103 10.88 1.09 -17.32
N VAL A 104 9.77 1.81 -17.49
CA VAL A 104 8.59 1.70 -16.58
C VAL A 104 7.96 0.30 -16.58
N LYS A 105 8.20 -0.50 -17.62
CA LYS A 105 7.71 -1.89 -17.69
C LYS A 105 8.60 -2.87 -16.93
N ILE A 106 9.77 -2.46 -16.46
CA ILE A 106 10.62 -3.29 -15.60
C ILE A 106 9.87 -3.51 -14.29
N THR A 107 9.63 -4.76 -13.95
CA THR A 107 8.98 -5.15 -12.71
C THR A 107 9.99 -5.56 -11.63
N ASN A 108 9.53 -5.71 -10.40
CA ASN A 108 10.32 -6.31 -9.32
C ASN A 108 10.78 -7.73 -9.68
N LEU A 109 9.99 -8.49 -10.44
CA LEU A 109 10.36 -9.83 -10.89
C LEU A 109 11.48 -9.79 -11.93
N ASP A 110 11.50 -8.80 -12.83
CA ASP A 110 12.58 -8.68 -13.80
C ASP A 110 13.93 -8.42 -13.12
N VAL A 111 13.94 -7.57 -12.09
CA VAL A 111 15.13 -7.31 -11.26
C VAL A 111 15.56 -8.60 -10.54
N GLU A 112 14.62 -9.32 -9.94
CA GLU A 112 14.92 -10.57 -9.24
C GLU A 112 15.44 -11.65 -10.20
N PHE A 113 14.81 -11.84 -11.36
CA PHE A 113 15.24 -12.79 -12.39
C PHE A 113 16.64 -12.46 -12.93
N ALA A 114 16.96 -11.18 -13.14
CA ALA A 114 18.30 -10.76 -13.58
C ALA A 114 19.38 -11.15 -12.56
N MET A 115 19.03 -11.16 -11.28
CA MET A 115 19.90 -11.54 -10.17
C MET A 115 19.97 -13.06 -9.92
N ARG A 116 19.19 -13.90 -10.60
CA ARG A 116 19.25 -15.36 -10.41
C ARG A 116 20.51 -15.98 -11.02
N ASP A 117 21.09 -16.95 -10.33
CA ASP A 117 22.17 -17.78 -10.90
C ASP A 117 21.62 -18.81 -11.89
N ASN A 118 20.41 -19.31 -11.65
CA ASN A 118 19.69 -20.22 -12.54
C ASN A 118 18.17 -19.92 -12.51
N PRO A 119 17.41 -20.29 -13.57
CA PRO A 119 15.99 -19.92 -13.67
C PRO A 119 15.10 -20.48 -12.56
N ASP A 120 15.44 -21.62 -11.97
CA ASP A 120 14.58 -22.37 -11.05
C ASP A 120 14.76 -21.96 -9.58
N THR A 121 15.85 -21.26 -9.27
CA THR A 121 16.20 -20.86 -7.89
C THR A 121 16.06 -19.35 -7.73
N PRO A 122 15.25 -18.86 -6.77
CA PRO A 122 15.17 -17.44 -6.45
C PRO A 122 16.54 -16.84 -6.11
N ALA A 123 16.76 -15.59 -6.50
CA ALA A 123 18.01 -14.87 -6.26
C ALA A 123 18.20 -14.48 -4.79
N VAL A 124 17.08 -14.28 -4.09
CA VAL A 124 17.02 -13.83 -2.70
C VAL A 124 15.99 -14.64 -1.91
N PRO A 125 16.13 -14.73 -0.58
CA PRO A 125 15.11 -15.34 0.26
C PRO A 125 13.74 -14.62 0.13
N PRO A 126 12.61 -15.32 0.28
CA PRO A 126 11.28 -14.75 0.09
C PRO A 126 11.01 -13.48 0.91
N GLN A 127 11.57 -13.37 2.11
CA GLN A 127 11.38 -12.21 3.00
C GLN A 127 12.06 -10.93 2.47
N LYS A 128 13.02 -11.07 1.55
CA LYS A 128 13.81 -9.97 0.97
C LYS A 128 13.34 -9.52 -0.41
N MET A 129 12.27 -10.12 -0.94
CA MET A 129 11.67 -9.74 -2.22
C MET A 129 11.18 -8.28 -2.29
N HIS A 130 10.89 -7.66 -1.14
CA HIS A 130 10.44 -6.26 -1.08
C HIS A 130 11.52 -5.27 -1.58
N CYS A 131 12.82 -5.61 -1.51
CA CYS A 131 13.89 -4.76 -2.03
C CYS A 131 13.81 -4.60 -3.56
N SER A 132 13.24 -5.58 -4.27
CA SER A 132 13.00 -5.50 -5.71
C SER A 132 11.75 -4.66 -6.03
N VAL A 133 10.81 -4.52 -5.09
CA VAL A 133 9.65 -3.62 -5.24
C VAL A 133 10.10 -2.16 -5.16
N MET A 134 11.03 -1.84 -4.24
CA MET A 134 11.62 -0.51 -4.13
C MET A 134 12.27 -0.04 -5.45
N ALA A 135 12.91 -0.96 -6.17
CA ALA A 135 13.51 -0.69 -7.47
C ALA A 135 12.46 -0.32 -8.54
N TYR A 136 11.28 -0.94 -8.49
CA TYR A 136 10.19 -0.62 -9.41
C TYR A 136 9.60 0.78 -9.15
N ASP A 137 9.37 1.12 -7.88
CA ASP A 137 8.74 2.39 -7.53
C ASP A 137 9.61 3.61 -7.87
N VAL A 138 10.94 3.50 -7.69
CA VAL A 138 11.85 4.60 -8.04
C VAL A 138 11.95 4.81 -9.56
N ILE A 139 11.84 3.74 -10.38
CA ILE A 139 11.78 3.85 -11.85
C ILE A 139 10.54 4.64 -12.26
N LYS A 140 9.37 4.35 -11.67
CA LYS A 140 8.14 5.10 -11.95
C LYS A 140 8.28 6.57 -11.61
N GLN A 141 8.85 6.87 -10.44
CA GLN A 141 9.08 8.25 -10.04
C GLN A 141 10.01 8.99 -11.01
N ALA A 142 11.11 8.35 -11.44
CA ALA A 142 12.02 8.93 -12.43
C ALA A 142 11.31 9.18 -13.76
N ALA A 143 10.52 8.23 -14.24
CA ALA A 143 9.76 8.38 -15.47
C ALA A 143 8.70 9.51 -15.38
N ALA A 144 8.05 9.66 -14.23
CA ALA A 144 7.11 10.76 -13.94
C ALA A 144 7.76 12.12 -13.94
N GLN A 145 8.90 12.26 -13.28
CA GLN A 145 9.66 13.49 -13.35
C GLN A 145 10.09 13.83 -14.79
N TYR A 146 10.51 12.82 -15.57
CA TYR A 146 10.90 13.04 -16.97
C TYR A 146 9.73 13.53 -17.82
N LYS A 147 8.58 12.85 -17.71
CA LYS A 147 7.37 13.14 -18.49
C LYS A 147 6.54 14.32 -17.97
N GLY A 148 6.81 14.80 -16.76
CA GLY A 148 6.02 15.85 -16.12
C GLY A 148 4.61 15.41 -15.73
N ILE A 149 4.44 14.14 -15.32
CA ILE A 149 3.16 13.56 -14.85
C ILE A 149 3.31 13.03 -13.42
N ASN A 150 2.22 12.77 -12.71
CA ASN A 150 2.28 12.19 -11.37
C ASN A 150 2.71 10.71 -11.47
N PRO A 151 3.57 10.16 -10.58
CA PRO A 151 3.97 8.75 -10.64
C PRO A 151 2.80 7.76 -10.55
N GLU A 152 1.73 8.15 -9.84
CA GLU A 152 0.48 7.39 -9.74
C GLU A 152 -0.21 7.25 -11.10
N ASP A 153 -0.07 8.26 -11.99
CA ASP A 153 -0.67 8.26 -13.33
C ASP A 153 -0.03 7.24 -14.29
N PHE A 154 1.10 6.59 -13.94
CA PHE A 154 1.75 5.60 -14.80
C PHE A 154 1.07 4.25 -14.80
N GLU A 155 0.61 3.76 -13.64
CA GLU A 155 -0.24 2.56 -13.59
C GLU A 155 -1.55 2.81 -14.35
N ASP A 156 -2.02 4.06 -14.31
CA ASP A 156 -3.25 4.47 -14.97
C ASP A 156 -3.17 4.51 -16.50
N GLN A 157 -1.97 4.38 -17.09
CA GLN A 157 -1.78 4.34 -18.54
C GLN A 157 -1.57 2.93 -19.09
N ILE A 158 -1.36 1.92 -18.24
CA ILE A 158 -1.15 0.53 -18.70
C ILE A 158 -2.44 0.02 -19.33
N ILE A 159 -2.46 -0.24 -20.64
CA ILE A 159 -3.64 -0.76 -21.33
C ILE A 159 -3.84 -2.25 -21.02
N VAL A 160 -4.84 -2.55 -20.20
CA VAL A 160 -5.23 -3.93 -19.83
C VAL A 160 -6.13 -4.54 -20.90
N CYS A 161 -7.07 -3.75 -21.45
CA CYS A 161 -7.96 -4.19 -22.51
C CYS A 161 -7.73 -3.37 -23.79
N GLU A 162 -7.00 -3.91 -24.76
CA GLU A 162 -6.79 -3.24 -26.05
C GLU A 162 -8.09 -3.05 -26.84
N CYS A 163 -8.97 -4.06 -26.81
CA CYS A 163 -10.21 -4.08 -27.57
C CYS A 163 -11.17 -2.94 -27.15
N ALA A 164 -11.17 -2.58 -25.86
CA ALA A 164 -11.97 -1.50 -25.31
C ALA A 164 -11.14 -0.24 -24.94
N ARG A 165 -9.82 -0.27 -25.19
CA ARG A 165 -8.86 0.77 -24.79
C ARG A 165 -9.01 1.19 -23.31
N VAL A 166 -9.09 0.21 -22.43
CA VAL A 166 -9.23 0.43 -20.98
C VAL A 166 -7.90 0.18 -20.29
N SER A 167 -7.47 1.13 -19.46
CA SER A 167 -6.25 1.04 -18.68
C SER A 167 -6.46 0.39 -17.30
N LEU A 168 -5.36 -0.02 -16.68
CA LEU A 168 -5.32 -0.60 -15.34
C LEU A 168 -5.90 0.38 -14.32
N GLY A 169 -5.51 1.66 -14.38
CA GLY A 169 -6.05 2.72 -13.53
C GLY A 169 -7.55 2.84 -13.59
N THR A 170 -8.12 2.95 -14.80
CA THR A 170 -9.58 3.02 -14.97
C THR A 170 -10.28 1.81 -14.35
N ILE A 171 -9.68 0.61 -14.45
CA ILE A 171 -10.25 -0.60 -13.83
C ILE A 171 -10.18 -0.50 -12.29
N LYS A 172 -9.02 -0.18 -11.74
CA LYS A 172 -8.81 -0.03 -10.28
C LYS A 172 -9.73 1.04 -9.69
N GLU A 173 -9.80 2.21 -10.32
CA GLU A 173 -10.63 3.34 -9.89
C GLU A 173 -12.11 2.95 -9.87
N VAL A 174 -12.61 2.35 -10.95
CA VAL A 174 -14.02 1.94 -11.03
C VAL A 174 -14.36 0.86 -9.99
N ILE A 175 -13.44 -0.08 -9.71
CA ILE A 175 -13.61 -1.06 -8.62
C ILE A 175 -13.75 -0.35 -7.28
N LYS A 176 -12.84 0.60 -6.97
CA LYS A 176 -12.83 1.34 -5.71
C LYS A 176 -14.09 2.20 -5.54
N LEU A 177 -14.41 3.02 -6.54
CA LEU A 177 -15.54 3.97 -6.48
C LEU A 177 -16.91 3.29 -6.37
N ASN A 178 -17.06 2.08 -6.93
CA ASN A 178 -18.35 1.41 -7.01
C ASN A 178 -18.41 0.12 -6.17
N ASP A 179 -17.39 -0.19 -5.37
CA ASP A 179 -17.25 -1.43 -4.58
C ASP A 179 -17.50 -2.71 -5.42
N LEU A 180 -16.94 -2.77 -6.65
CA LEU A 180 -17.20 -3.88 -7.56
C LEU A 180 -16.65 -5.21 -7.03
N LYS A 181 -17.38 -6.32 -7.28
CA LYS A 181 -17.09 -7.66 -6.72
C LYS A 181 -16.91 -8.74 -7.78
N SER A 182 -17.17 -8.41 -9.04
CA SER A 182 -17.14 -9.36 -10.15
C SER A 182 -16.55 -8.75 -11.42
N VAL A 183 -16.00 -9.59 -12.29
CA VAL A 183 -15.48 -9.15 -13.59
C VAL A 183 -16.63 -8.72 -14.52
N GLU A 184 -17.81 -9.29 -14.33
CA GLU A 184 -19.04 -8.89 -15.00
C GLU A 184 -19.38 -7.43 -14.71
N GLU A 185 -19.29 -7.00 -13.45
CA GLU A 185 -19.49 -5.60 -13.08
C GLU A 185 -18.41 -4.70 -13.71
N ILE A 186 -17.13 -5.10 -13.64
CA ILE A 186 -16.05 -4.35 -14.31
C ILE A 186 -16.37 -4.18 -15.80
N THR A 187 -16.83 -5.24 -16.46
CA THR A 187 -17.21 -5.23 -17.87
C THR A 187 -18.39 -4.28 -18.13
N GLN A 188 -19.39 -4.25 -17.24
CA GLN A 188 -20.55 -3.37 -17.39
C GLN A 188 -20.16 -1.89 -17.35
N TYR A 189 -19.31 -1.52 -16.39
CA TYR A 189 -18.86 -0.13 -16.21
C TYR A 189 -17.81 0.30 -17.24
N THR A 190 -16.79 -0.52 -17.47
CA THR A 190 -15.62 -0.12 -18.28
C THR A 190 -15.66 -0.62 -19.72
N LYS A 191 -16.53 -1.59 -20.04
CA LYS A 191 -16.53 -2.37 -21.29
C LYS A 191 -15.28 -3.25 -21.51
N ALA A 192 -14.32 -3.27 -20.58
CA ALA A 192 -13.19 -4.19 -20.62
C ALA A 192 -13.70 -5.64 -20.59
N GLY A 193 -13.18 -6.49 -21.48
CA GLY A 193 -13.59 -7.90 -21.54
C GLY A 193 -14.89 -8.18 -22.33
N ALA A 194 -15.64 -7.17 -22.77
CA ALA A 194 -16.90 -7.37 -23.48
C ALA A 194 -16.76 -8.02 -24.87
N PHE A 195 -15.62 -7.80 -25.53
CA PHE A 195 -15.41 -8.17 -26.94
C PHE A 195 -14.59 -9.47 -27.09
N CYS A 196 -13.26 -9.34 -27.11
CA CYS A 196 -12.31 -10.42 -27.39
C CYS A 196 -12.03 -11.33 -26.20
N LYS A 197 -12.44 -10.92 -24.98
CA LYS A 197 -12.29 -11.64 -23.70
C LYS A 197 -10.85 -11.99 -23.28
N SER A 198 -9.83 -11.58 -24.05
CA SER A 198 -8.41 -11.84 -23.75
C SER A 198 -7.97 -11.33 -22.39
N CYS A 199 -8.49 -10.19 -21.94
CA CYS A 199 -8.11 -9.60 -20.66
C CYS A 199 -8.89 -10.17 -19.46
N ILE A 200 -9.87 -11.07 -19.64
CA ILE A 200 -10.66 -11.57 -18.50
C ILE A 200 -9.83 -12.51 -17.62
N LYS A 201 -9.23 -13.54 -18.24
CA LYS A 201 -8.44 -14.58 -17.58
C LYS A 201 -7.53 -15.29 -18.60
N PRO A 202 -6.51 -16.06 -18.15
CA PRO A 202 -5.69 -16.86 -19.05
C PRO A 202 -6.51 -17.78 -19.96
N GLY A 203 -6.08 -17.93 -21.21
CA GLY A 203 -6.76 -18.78 -22.21
C GLY A 203 -7.73 -18.06 -23.16
N GLY A 204 -7.71 -16.72 -23.20
CA GLY A 204 -8.41 -15.94 -24.21
C GLY A 204 -7.73 -15.92 -25.60
N HIS A 205 -8.24 -15.10 -26.51
CA HIS A 205 -7.78 -15.03 -27.90
C HIS A 205 -6.29 -14.69 -28.04
N GLU A 206 -5.74 -13.93 -27.10
CA GLU A 206 -4.30 -13.72 -26.97
C GLU A 206 -3.86 -13.72 -25.50
N LYS A 207 -2.57 -13.94 -25.26
CA LYS A 207 -1.99 -13.86 -23.93
C LYS A 207 -1.92 -12.40 -23.48
N ARG A 208 -2.25 -12.14 -22.22
CA ARG A 208 -2.18 -10.82 -21.59
C ARG A 208 -1.26 -10.88 -20.38
N GLU A 209 -0.66 -9.74 -20.06
CA GLU A 209 0.17 -9.57 -18.88
C GLU A 209 -0.69 -9.40 -17.62
N TYR A 210 -1.82 -8.68 -17.76
CA TYR A 210 -2.77 -8.43 -16.69
C TYR A 210 -4.15 -9.00 -17.06
N TYR A 211 -4.82 -9.59 -16.07
CA TYR A 211 -6.17 -10.12 -16.20
C TYR A 211 -7.13 -9.47 -15.21
N LEU A 212 -8.38 -9.24 -15.63
CA LEU A 212 -9.41 -8.60 -14.81
C LEU A 212 -9.70 -9.39 -13.53
N VAL A 213 -9.62 -10.72 -13.57
CA VAL A 213 -9.77 -11.57 -12.37
C VAL A 213 -8.70 -11.27 -11.31
N ASP A 214 -7.46 -11.05 -11.75
CA ASP A 214 -6.33 -10.82 -10.85
C ASP A 214 -6.35 -9.39 -10.32
N ILE A 215 -6.62 -8.41 -11.20
CA ILE A 215 -6.75 -6.99 -10.83
C ILE A 215 -7.87 -6.82 -9.79
N LEU A 216 -9.04 -7.43 -10.03
CA LEU A 216 -10.16 -7.38 -9.10
C LEU A 216 -9.78 -7.95 -7.73
N ALA A 217 -9.17 -9.13 -7.69
CA ALA A 217 -8.76 -9.76 -6.44
C ALA A 217 -7.73 -8.92 -5.68
N GLN A 218 -6.74 -8.36 -6.38
CA GLN A 218 -5.70 -7.52 -5.79
C GLN A 218 -6.28 -6.22 -5.23
N THR A 219 -7.05 -5.48 -6.03
CA THR A 219 -7.65 -4.20 -5.61
C THR A 219 -8.61 -4.39 -4.44
N ARG A 220 -9.38 -5.49 -4.41
CA ARG A 220 -10.22 -5.83 -3.26
C ARG A 220 -9.41 -6.12 -2.01
N ALA A 221 -8.34 -6.90 -2.12
CA ALA A 221 -7.47 -7.20 -0.99
C ALA A 221 -6.78 -5.93 -0.44
N GLU A 222 -6.41 -4.99 -1.32
CA GLU A 222 -5.91 -3.66 -0.92
C GLU A 222 -6.98 -2.87 -0.16
N MET A 223 -8.19 -2.77 -0.70
CA MET A 223 -9.31 -2.08 -0.05
C MET A 223 -9.66 -2.68 1.33
N ASP A 224 -9.65 -4.01 1.44
CA ASP A 224 -9.93 -4.69 2.71
C ASP A 224 -8.79 -4.46 3.72
N LYS A 225 -7.54 -4.43 3.26
CA LYS A 225 -6.38 -4.10 4.11
C LYS A 225 -6.40 -2.64 4.57
N GLU A 226 -6.73 -1.71 3.69
CA GLU A 226 -6.89 -0.28 4.02
C GLU A 226 -7.95 -0.09 5.11
N LYS A 227 -9.11 -0.74 4.97
CA LYS A 227 -10.18 -0.74 5.99
C LYS A 227 -9.71 -1.31 7.33
N LEU A 228 -8.98 -2.43 7.33
CA LEU A 228 -8.42 -3.02 8.55
C LEU A 228 -7.38 -2.10 9.21
N VAL A 229 -6.58 -1.38 8.41
CA VAL A 229 -5.60 -0.40 8.92
C VAL A 229 -6.31 0.83 9.50
N GLU A 230 -7.38 1.31 8.89
CA GLU A 230 -8.20 2.40 9.44
C GLU A 230 -8.87 2.00 10.76
N GLN A 231 -9.47 0.81 10.81
CA GLN A 231 -10.08 0.28 12.03
C GLN A 231 -9.04 0.09 13.16
N SER A 232 -7.90 -0.52 12.86
CA SER A 232 -6.84 -0.75 13.86
C SER A 232 -6.15 0.54 14.32
N LYS A 233 -6.08 1.58 13.49
CA LYS A 233 -5.63 2.91 13.91
C LYS A 233 -6.61 3.57 14.89
N GLY A 234 -7.92 3.39 14.71
CA GLY A 234 -8.94 3.81 15.68
C GLY A 234 -8.76 3.12 17.04
N ASP A 235 -8.66 1.77 17.01
CA ASP A 235 -8.56 0.93 18.21
C ASP A 235 -7.28 1.18 19.04
N LEU A 236 -6.12 1.26 18.38
CA LEU A 236 -4.85 1.55 19.04
C LEU A 236 -4.78 3.00 19.53
N ALA A 237 -5.30 3.96 18.76
CA ALA A 237 -5.31 5.35 19.17
C ALA A 237 -6.18 5.55 20.43
N PHE A 238 -7.35 4.94 20.53
CA PHE A 238 -8.24 5.13 21.68
C PHE A 238 -7.72 4.45 22.96
N SER A 239 -7.21 3.22 22.86
CA SER A 239 -6.73 2.47 24.04
C SER A 239 -5.44 3.03 24.66
N GLU A 240 -4.59 3.68 23.85
CA GLU A 240 -3.35 4.33 24.28
C GLU A 240 -3.52 5.81 24.69
N MET A 241 -4.69 6.41 24.45
CA MET A 241 -4.99 7.76 24.92
C MET A 241 -4.92 7.88 26.44
N THR A 242 -4.53 9.07 26.91
CA THR A 242 -4.71 9.46 28.32
C THR A 242 -6.20 9.45 28.66
N THR A 243 -6.57 9.25 29.93
CA THR A 243 -7.97 9.24 30.37
C THR A 243 -8.73 10.51 29.96
N VAL A 244 -8.05 11.67 29.96
CA VAL A 244 -8.62 12.95 29.50
C VAL A 244 -8.84 12.95 27.99
N GLY A 245 -7.94 12.34 27.21
CA GLY A 245 -8.11 12.16 25.77
C GLY A 245 -9.28 11.23 25.44
N GLN A 246 -9.37 10.11 26.15
CA GLN A 246 -10.48 9.15 26.02
C GLN A 246 -11.82 9.83 26.32
N LEU A 247 -11.91 10.58 27.42
CA LEU A 247 -13.11 11.32 27.79
C LEU A 247 -13.53 12.32 26.70
N LYS A 248 -12.58 13.08 26.14
CA LYS A 248 -12.88 14.02 25.04
C LYS A 248 -13.38 13.33 23.78
N ALA A 249 -12.78 12.20 23.41
CA ALA A 249 -13.19 11.43 22.25
C ALA A 249 -14.59 10.84 22.42
N ILE A 250 -14.88 10.28 23.61
CA ILE A 250 -16.21 9.77 23.96
C ILE A 250 -17.24 10.90 23.96
N GLU A 251 -16.98 12.02 24.65
CA GLU A 251 -17.91 13.17 24.70
C GLU A 251 -18.22 13.71 23.30
N ALA A 252 -17.22 13.80 22.42
CA ALA A 252 -17.44 14.26 21.04
C ALA A 252 -18.39 13.36 20.25
N ILE A 253 -18.30 12.04 20.40
CA ILE A 253 -19.20 11.10 19.73
C ILE A 253 -20.59 11.14 20.37
N LEU A 254 -20.65 11.19 21.70
CA LEU A 254 -21.92 11.30 22.40
C LEU A 254 -22.67 12.58 22.01
N ASP A 255 -21.98 13.71 21.87
CA ASP A 255 -22.55 14.99 21.43
C ASP A 255 -23.10 14.95 20.00
N ASN A 256 -22.41 14.25 19.10
CA ASN A 256 -22.76 14.24 17.68
C ASN A 256 -23.81 13.18 17.32
N GLU A 257 -23.72 11.99 17.91
CA GLU A 257 -24.51 10.83 17.48
C GLU A 257 -25.60 10.44 18.49
N VAL A 258 -25.37 10.63 19.79
CA VAL A 258 -26.24 10.07 20.84
C VAL A 258 -27.16 11.10 21.47
N ARG A 259 -26.61 12.21 21.96
CA ARG A 259 -27.37 13.28 22.64
C ARG A 259 -28.48 13.87 21.76
N PRO A 260 -28.31 14.09 20.44
CA PRO A 260 -29.40 14.57 19.59
C PRO A 260 -30.63 13.65 19.60
N MET A 261 -30.41 12.33 19.69
CA MET A 261 -31.50 11.35 19.79
C MET A 261 -32.18 11.40 21.17
N LEU A 262 -31.40 11.53 22.24
CA LEU A 262 -31.93 11.56 23.61
C LEU A 262 -32.64 12.88 23.94
N HIS A 263 -32.10 14.01 23.49
CA HIS A 263 -32.69 15.33 23.68
C HIS A 263 -34.06 15.44 22.98
N GLY A 264 -34.23 14.74 21.85
CA GLY A 264 -35.52 14.64 21.16
C GLY A 264 -36.64 14.08 22.06
N ASP A 265 -36.28 13.18 22.98
CA ASP A 265 -37.18 12.56 23.95
C ASP A 265 -37.15 13.23 25.34
N GLY A 266 -36.46 14.37 25.47
CA GLY A 266 -36.34 15.12 26.73
C GLY A 266 -35.43 14.45 27.78
N GLY A 267 -34.56 13.54 27.35
CA GLY A 267 -33.53 12.91 28.17
C GLY A 267 -32.13 13.35 27.78
N ASP A 268 -31.13 12.94 28.56
CA ASP A 268 -29.71 13.19 28.27
C ASP A 268 -28.85 12.14 28.99
N LEU A 269 -27.52 12.24 28.87
CA LEU A 269 -26.56 11.46 29.63
C LEU A 269 -25.27 12.23 29.92
N GLU A 270 -24.59 11.81 30.98
CA GLU A 270 -23.25 12.25 31.36
C GLU A 270 -22.32 11.04 31.55
N VAL A 271 -21.06 11.20 31.16
CA VAL A 271 -20.00 10.23 31.46
C VAL A 271 -19.45 10.50 32.86
N ILE A 272 -19.51 9.50 33.73
CA ILE A 272 -19.08 9.59 35.12
C ILE A 272 -17.62 9.17 35.28
N ASP A 273 -17.25 8.04 34.69
CA ASP A 273 -15.93 7.46 34.86
C ASP A 273 -15.56 6.53 33.70
N ILE A 274 -14.26 6.32 33.50
CA ILE A 274 -13.70 5.43 32.48
C ILE A 274 -12.66 4.55 33.16
N GLN A 275 -12.94 3.26 33.24
CA GLN A 275 -12.05 2.28 33.87
C GLN A 275 -11.55 1.25 32.87
N LYS A 276 -10.27 0.90 32.97
CA LYS A 276 -9.69 -0.21 32.19
C LYS A 276 -9.79 -1.49 33.03
N SER A 277 -10.56 -2.45 32.55
CA SER A 277 -10.72 -3.75 33.21
C SER A 277 -9.48 -4.63 33.00
N GLU A 278 -9.25 -5.59 33.89
CA GLU A 278 -8.11 -6.53 33.82
C GLU A 278 -8.11 -7.37 32.52
N ASN A 279 -9.27 -7.48 31.85
CA ASN A 279 -9.46 -8.24 30.62
C ASN A 279 -9.31 -7.41 29.32
N LYS A 280 -8.69 -6.22 29.38
CA LYS A 280 -8.54 -5.25 28.26
C LYS A 280 -9.80 -4.47 27.86
N ASN A 281 -10.96 -4.75 28.45
CA ASN A 281 -12.16 -3.96 28.20
C ASN A 281 -12.08 -2.55 28.81
N ILE A 282 -12.69 -1.57 28.15
CA ILE A 282 -12.81 -0.19 28.64
C ILE A 282 -14.25 0.02 29.11
N ASP A 283 -14.43 0.07 30.42
CA ASP A 283 -15.73 0.22 31.07
C ASP A 283 -16.03 1.72 31.24
N ILE A 284 -17.06 2.19 30.52
CA ILE A 284 -17.53 3.58 30.57
C ILE A 284 -18.78 3.64 31.44
N TYR A 285 -18.68 4.33 32.56
CA TYR A 285 -19.81 4.53 33.46
C TYR A 285 -20.57 5.76 33.04
N ILE A 286 -21.86 5.61 32.73
CA ILE A 286 -22.73 6.72 32.31
C ILE A 286 -23.89 6.88 33.28
N ARG A 287 -24.36 8.12 33.44
CA ARG A 287 -25.60 8.40 34.15
C ARG A 287 -26.59 9.03 33.19
N TYR A 288 -27.79 8.48 33.12
CA TYR A 288 -28.89 9.10 32.39
C TYR A 288 -29.46 10.29 33.18
N LEU A 289 -29.78 11.34 32.44
CA LEU A 289 -30.38 12.58 32.93
C LEU A 289 -31.76 12.80 32.29
N GLY A 290 -32.56 13.67 32.89
CA GLY A 290 -33.89 14.03 32.37
C GLY A 290 -34.86 12.84 32.32
N ALA A 291 -35.64 12.76 31.24
CA ALA A 291 -36.63 11.71 31.03
C ALA A 291 -36.03 10.29 30.96
N CYS A 292 -34.72 10.16 30.72
CA CYS A 292 -34.03 8.88 30.65
C CYS A 292 -33.72 8.27 32.03
N SER A 293 -33.75 9.04 33.13
CA SER A 293 -33.37 8.59 34.47
C SER A 293 -34.27 7.51 35.10
N GLY A 294 -35.44 7.23 34.52
CA GLY A 294 -36.39 6.22 35.01
C GLY A 294 -37.17 5.49 33.92
N CYS A 295 -36.75 5.59 32.66
CA CYS A 295 -37.42 4.94 31.54
C CYS A 295 -37.00 3.47 31.45
N SER A 296 -37.97 2.54 31.35
CA SER A 296 -37.69 1.11 31.16
C SER A 296 -36.93 0.81 29.86
N SER A 297 -37.03 1.69 28.86
CA SER A 297 -36.25 1.62 27.61
C SER A 297 -34.80 2.07 27.79
N GLY A 298 -34.52 2.92 28.79
CA GLY A 298 -33.19 3.47 29.07
C GLY A 298 -32.20 2.42 29.59
N SER A 299 -32.68 1.31 30.15
CA SER A 299 -31.84 0.23 30.71
C SER A 299 -31.54 -0.91 29.72
N GLY A 300 -32.06 -0.85 28.48
CA GLY A 300 -31.93 -1.93 27.51
C GLY A 300 -31.56 -1.45 26.11
N ALA A 301 -32.55 -1.04 25.32
CA ALA A 301 -32.35 -0.71 23.90
C ALA A 301 -31.45 0.52 23.69
N THR A 302 -31.64 1.56 24.49
CA THR A 302 -30.83 2.78 24.42
C THR A 302 -29.38 2.52 24.86
N LEU A 303 -29.18 1.77 25.94
CA LEU A 303 -27.85 1.41 26.41
C LEU A 303 -27.09 0.60 25.35
N TYR A 304 -27.75 -0.38 24.73
CA TYR A 304 -27.17 -1.19 23.66
C TYR A 304 -26.81 -0.36 22.43
N ALA A 305 -27.66 0.61 22.04
CA ALA A 305 -27.36 1.52 20.95
C ALA A 305 -26.13 2.39 21.23
N ILE A 306 -26.02 2.93 22.44
CA ILE A 306 -24.87 3.75 22.86
C ILE A 306 -23.59 2.91 22.86
N GLU A 307 -23.64 1.68 23.40
CA GLU A 307 -22.50 0.78 23.41
C GLU A 307 -22.04 0.44 21.98
N ASN A 308 -22.96 0.10 21.08
CA ASN A 308 -22.62 -0.19 19.68
C ASN A 308 -21.98 1.02 18.98
N ILE A 309 -22.54 2.23 19.13
CA ILE A 309 -21.99 3.44 18.49
C ILE A 309 -20.56 3.69 18.97
N LEU A 310 -20.32 3.60 20.29
CA LEU A 310 -18.98 3.78 20.83
C LEU A 310 -18.02 2.66 20.40
N GLN A 311 -18.51 1.42 20.27
CA GLN A 311 -17.70 0.30 19.78
C GLN A 311 -17.31 0.45 18.30
N GLU A 312 -18.23 0.91 17.45
CA GLU A 312 -18.00 1.13 16.03
C GLU A 312 -17.05 2.30 15.77
N GLU A 313 -17.18 3.38 16.53
CA GLU A 313 -16.44 4.64 16.30
C GLU A 313 -15.10 4.73 17.04
N LEU A 314 -14.94 4.05 18.18
CA LEU A 314 -13.73 4.18 19.02
C LEU A 314 -12.97 2.87 19.23
N SER A 315 -13.64 1.84 19.75
CA SER A 315 -12.98 0.56 20.05
C SER A 315 -13.99 -0.54 20.38
N PRO A 316 -13.85 -1.75 19.80
CA PRO A 316 -14.75 -2.88 20.05
C PRO A 316 -14.68 -3.40 21.50
N ASP A 317 -13.67 -3.00 22.27
CA ASP A 317 -13.48 -3.42 23.66
C ASP A 317 -14.25 -2.55 24.68
N ILE A 318 -15.01 -1.55 24.22
CA ILE A 318 -15.81 -0.66 25.06
C ILE A 318 -17.04 -1.37 25.62
N ARG A 319 -17.34 -1.16 26.89
CA ARG A 319 -18.61 -1.54 27.52
C ARG A 319 -19.22 -0.36 28.24
N VAL A 320 -20.52 -0.17 28.10
CA VAL A 320 -21.23 0.95 28.71
C VAL A 320 -22.04 0.46 29.90
N ILE A 321 -21.79 1.06 31.06
CA ILE A 321 -22.39 0.65 32.33
C ILE A 321 -23.22 1.81 32.88
N PRO A 322 -24.55 1.69 33.00
CA PRO A 322 -25.37 2.72 33.62
C PRO A 322 -25.21 2.70 35.15
N VAL A 323 -25.13 3.89 35.77
CA VAL A 323 -25.04 4.08 37.24
C VAL A 323 -26.15 4.92 37.84
#